data_AF-A0A1Z2L6L6-F1
#
_entry.id   AF-A0A1Z2L6L6-F1
#
_cell.length_a   1.000
_cell.length_b   1.000
_cell.length_c   1.000
_cell.angle_alpha   90.00
_cell.angle_beta   90.00
_cell.angle_gamma   90.00
#
_symmetry.space_group_name_H-M   'P 1'
#
loop_
_entity.id
_entity.type
_entity.pdbx_description
1 polymer ?
#
loop_
_entity_poly.entity_id
_entity_poly.type
_entity_poly.pdbx_seq_one_letter_code
_entity_poly.pdbx_strand_id
1 'polypeptide(L)'
;MADRTSVRVPCPGNGANFVRLTNEVTTPGGVGHPANTGDCELYLHGVDRNGFPIHQGLVSLDPGQAMSWYHAPPGAVAIAAQCSVECDMRGELTYDTPNT
;
A
#
# COMPACT_ATOMS: atom_id res chain seq x y z
N MET A 1 -9.65 -1.06 19.08
CA MET A 1 -9.64 -2.20 18.13
C MET A 1 -9.14 -1.64 16.80
N ALA A 2 -8.62 -2.45 15.88
CA ALA A 2 -8.26 -1.99 14.54
C ALA A 2 -9.26 -2.63 13.57
N ASP A 3 -9.75 -1.85 12.61
CA ASP A 3 -10.72 -2.31 11.62
C ASP A 3 -9.97 -2.83 10.39
N ARG A 4 -10.39 -3.99 9.89
CA ARG A 4 -9.84 -4.59 8.67
C ARG A 4 -10.44 -3.89 7.46
N THR A 5 -9.61 -3.19 6.71
CA THR A 5 -9.98 -2.47 5.49
C THR A 5 -9.53 -3.27 4.26
N SER A 6 -10.37 -3.32 3.22
CA SER A 6 -10.02 -3.87 1.89
C SER A 6 -10.12 -2.77 0.84
N VAL A 7 -9.11 -2.67 -0.02
CA VAL A 7 -9.08 -1.74 -1.14
C VAL A 7 -8.72 -2.45 -2.44
N ARG A 8 -9.37 -2.04 -3.53
CA ARG A 8 -8.99 -2.47 -4.88
C ARG A 8 -7.85 -1.61 -5.38
N VAL A 9 -6.79 -2.25 -5.86
CA VAL A 9 -5.64 -1.58 -6.47
C VAL A 9 -5.79 -1.63 -7.99
N PRO A 10 -5.80 -0.49 -8.70
CA PRO A 10 -5.88 -0.48 -10.16
C PRO A 10 -4.70 -1.22 -10.79
N CYS A 11 -5.01 -2.12 -11.72
CA CYS A 11 -4.06 -2.90 -12.50
C CYS A 11 -4.36 -2.72 -14.00
N PRO A 12 -3.35 -2.73 -14.89
CA PRO A 12 -1.93 -2.77 -14.57
C PRO A 12 -1.46 -1.48 -13.90
N GLY A 13 -0.39 -1.59 -13.12
CA GLY A 13 0.26 -0.43 -12.53
C GLY A 13 0.87 0.50 -13.57
N ASN A 14 0.94 1.77 -13.24
CA ASN A 14 1.63 2.84 -13.92
C ASN A 14 2.02 3.89 -12.86
N GLY A 15 3.02 4.72 -13.15
CA GLY A 15 3.56 5.70 -12.19
C GLY A 15 2.55 6.74 -11.65
N ALA A 16 1.29 6.71 -12.10
CA ALA A 16 0.22 7.60 -11.69
C ALA A 16 -1.00 6.90 -11.04
N ASN A 17 -1.14 5.57 -11.12
CA ASN A 17 -2.30 4.84 -10.57
C ASN A 17 -1.95 4.01 -9.32
N PHE A 18 -1.87 4.70 -8.19
CA PHE A 18 -1.73 4.07 -6.88
C PHE A 18 -2.91 4.43 -5.98
N VAL A 19 -3.20 3.54 -5.04
CA VAL A 19 -4.21 3.76 -4.00
C VAL A 19 -3.49 4.27 -2.76
N ARG A 20 -3.89 5.45 -2.29
CA ARG A 20 -3.41 5.96 -1.00
C ARG A 20 -4.16 5.24 0.12
N LEU A 21 -3.42 4.58 1.01
CA LEU A 21 -3.99 3.78 2.10
C LEU A 21 -4.25 4.63 3.34
N THR A 22 -3.27 5.45 3.72
CA THR A 22 -3.32 6.27 4.94
C THR A 22 -2.57 7.59 4.76
N ASN A 23 -2.72 8.48 5.73
CA ASN A 23 -1.90 9.70 5.88
C ASN A 23 -1.23 9.73 7.27
N GLU A 24 -0.30 10.67 7.48
CA GLU A 24 0.39 10.87 8.77
C GLU A 24 -0.56 11.08 9.96
N VAL A 25 -1.82 11.48 9.71
CA VAL A 25 -2.83 11.78 10.75
C VAL A 25 -3.56 10.52 11.20
N THR A 26 -3.87 9.58 10.29
CA THR A 26 -4.66 8.37 10.59
C THR A 26 -3.80 7.19 11.02
N THR A 27 -2.53 7.13 10.59
CA THR A 27 -1.55 6.16 11.11
C THR A 27 -0.18 6.80 11.20
N PRO A 28 0.16 7.40 12.35
CA PRO A 28 1.51 7.83 12.64
C PRO A 28 2.42 6.58 12.67
N GLY A 29 3.02 6.25 11.52
CA GLY A 29 4.06 5.23 11.42
C GLY A 29 3.81 4.06 10.48
N GLY A 30 2.63 3.79 9.91
CA GLY A 30 2.52 2.60 9.05
C GLY A 30 1.12 2.12 8.69
N VAL A 31 1.07 0.98 7.97
CA VAL A 31 -0.14 0.15 7.84
C VAL A 31 0.09 -1.18 8.54
N GLY A 32 -0.88 -1.59 9.35
CA GLY A 32 -0.84 -2.84 10.08
C GLY A 32 -1.33 -3.99 9.22
N HIS A 33 -0.71 -5.16 9.37
CA HIS A 33 -1.10 -6.42 8.74
C HIS A 33 -1.45 -6.34 7.23
N PRO A 34 -0.69 -5.62 6.38
CA PRO A 34 -1.03 -5.57 4.98
C PRO A 34 -0.86 -6.95 4.34
N ALA A 35 -1.86 -7.36 3.57
CA ALA A 35 -1.92 -8.64 2.88
C ALA A 35 -2.50 -8.48 1.49
N ASN A 36 -1.81 -9.04 0.50
CA ASN A 36 -2.28 -9.10 -0.87
C ASN A 36 -3.29 -10.24 -1.02
N THR A 37 -4.57 -9.87 -1.17
CA THR A 37 -5.69 -10.81 -1.39
C THR A 37 -6.13 -10.87 -2.85
N GLY A 38 -5.40 -10.17 -3.72
CA GLY A 38 -5.57 -10.18 -5.17
C GLY A 38 -4.73 -11.25 -5.86
N ASP A 39 -4.71 -11.14 -7.17
CA ASP A 39 -4.06 -12.06 -8.11
C ASP A 39 -2.77 -11.46 -8.69
N CYS A 40 -2.55 -10.15 -8.51
CA CYS A 40 -1.37 -9.42 -8.98
C CYS A 40 -0.39 -9.13 -7.85
N GLU A 41 0.91 -9.15 -8.15
CA GLU A 41 1.93 -8.58 -7.26
C GLU A 41 1.60 -7.10 -6.98
N LEU A 42 1.71 -6.71 -5.71
CA LEU A 42 1.49 -5.35 -5.26
C LEU A 42 2.77 -4.77 -4.66
N TYR A 43 2.98 -3.47 -4.85
CA TYR A 43 4.07 -2.72 -4.25
C TYR A 43 3.53 -1.71 -3.23
N LEU A 44 4.06 -1.78 -2.01
CA LEU A 44 3.87 -0.77 -0.98
C LEU A 44 5.05 0.21 -0.98
N HIS A 45 4.76 1.50 -1.01
CA HIS A 45 5.76 2.56 -1.00
C HIS A 45 5.26 3.80 -0.25
N GLY A 46 6.20 4.66 0.17
CA GLY A 46 5.88 5.98 0.72
C GLY A 46 5.64 7.00 -0.39
N VAL A 47 4.83 8.02 -0.13
CA VAL A 47 4.60 9.15 -1.04
C VAL A 47 5.05 10.44 -0.36
N ASP A 48 5.84 11.26 -1.04
CA ASP A 48 6.35 12.52 -0.50
C ASP A 48 5.28 13.64 -0.51
N ARG A 49 5.61 14.79 0.07
CA ARG A 49 4.72 15.98 0.11
C ARG A 49 4.34 16.55 -1.26
N ASN A 50 5.10 16.22 -2.30
CA ASN A 50 4.85 16.66 -3.67
C ASN A 50 3.96 15.66 -4.44
N GLY A 51 3.62 14.52 -3.82
CA GLY A 51 2.84 13.46 -4.43
C GLY A 51 3.65 12.44 -5.22
N PHE A 52 4.98 12.44 -5.11
CA PHE A 52 5.85 11.49 -5.79
C PHE A 52 6.12 10.25 -4.95
N PRO A 53 6.23 9.06 -5.58
CA PRO A 53 6.61 7.83 -4.88
C PRO A 53 8.07 7.89 -4.41
N ILE A 54 8.30 7.49 -3.18
CA ILE A 54 9.62 7.27 -2.59
C ILE A 54 9.94 5.79 -2.77
N HIS A 55 10.82 5.48 -3.71
CA HIS A 55 11.20 4.10 -4.02
C HIS A 55 12.12 3.47 -2.95
N GLN A 56 12.75 4.28 -2.11
CA GLN A 56 13.52 3.78 -0.97
C GLN A 56 12.56 3.14 0.05
N GLY A 57 12.72 1.85 0.35
CA GLY A 57 11.80 1.13 1.24
C GLY A 57 10.52 0.65 0.55
N LEU A 58 10.55 0.51 -0.79
CA LEU A 58 9.53 -0.23 -1.52
C LEU A 58 9.54 -1.70 -1.10
N VAL A 59 8.35 -2.24 -0.86
CA VAL A 59 8.14 -3.65 -0.50
C VAL A 59 7.18 -4.26 -1.49
N SER A 60 7.51 -5.43 -2.02
CA SER A 60 6.58 -6.25 -2.79
C SER A 60 5.77 -7.18 -1.88
N LEU A 61 4.52 -7.40 -2.28
CA LEU A 61 3.63 -8.42 -1.74
C LEU A 61 3.12 -9.26 -2.90
N ASP A 62 3.61 -10.50 -2.99
CA ASP A 62 3.09 -11.50 -3.91
C ASP A 62 1.64 -11.88 -3.56
N PRO A 63 0.86 -12.43 -4.50
CA PRO A 63 -0.48 -12.96 -4.22
C PRO A 63 -0.49 -13.92 -3.03
N GLY A 64 -1.33 -13.63 -2.03
CA GLY A 64 -1.43 -14.40 -0.79
C GLY A 64 -0.37 -14.06 0.27
N GLN A 65 0.61 -13.20 -0.04
CA GLN A 65 1.60 -12.74 0.92
C GLN A 65 1.01 -11.71 1.89
N ALA A 66 1.43 -11.82 3.14
CA ALA A 66 1.13 -10.86 4.19
C ALA A 66 2.39 -10.52 4.99
N MET A 67 2.36 -9.37 5.65
CA MET A 67 3.38 -9.00 6.64
C MET A 67 2.72 -8.39 7.87
N SER A 68 3.45 -8.34 8.99
CA SER A 68 2.92 -7.79 10.24
C SER A 68 2.71 -6.29 10.18
N TRP A 69 3.68 -5.56 9.62
CA TRP A 69 3.64 -4.09 9.51
C TRP A 69 4.44 -3.61 8.31
N TYR A 70 3.93 -2.58 7.66
CA TYR A 70 4.68 -1.77 6.70
C TYR A 70 4.83 -0.35 7.24
N HIS A 71 6.08 0.13 7.31
CA HIS A 71 6.43 1.47 7.75
C HIS A 71 6.95 2.27 6.57
N ALA A 72 6.42 3.48 6.37
CA ALA A 72 6.88 4.36 5.31
C ALA A 72 8.32 4.85 5.57
N PRO A 73 9.13 5.05 4.53
CA PRO A 73 10.46 5.65 4.68
C PRO A 73 10.38 7.10 5.21
N PRO A 74 11.47 7.63 5.79
CA PRO A 74 11.53 9.04 6.20
C PRO A 74 11.19 10.00 5.05
N GLY A 75 10.39 11.03 5.34
CA GLY A 75 9.94 12.02 4.36
C GLY A 75 8.68 11.63 3.58
N ALA A 76 8.13 10.44 3.81
CA ALA A 76 6.82 10.04 3.30
C ALA A 76 5.70 10.67 4.14
N VAL A 77 4.74 11.33 3.48
CA VAL A 77 3.52 11.90 4.09
C VAL A 77 2.29 10.99 3.95
N ALA A 78 2.41 9.92 3.16
CA ALA A 78 1.38 8.90 2.96
C ALA A 78 2.00 7.56 2.56
N ILE A 79 1.20 6.49 2.68
CA ILE A 79 1.51 5.16 2.15
C ILE A 79 0.62 4.90 0.95
N ALA A 80 1.19 4.31 -0.09
CA ALA A 80 0.48 3.93 -1.29
C ALA A 80 0.71 2.46 -1.64
N ALA A 81 -0.32 1.87 -2.23
CA ALA A 81 -0.28 0.56 -2.87
C ALA A 81 -0.41 0.73 -4.39
N GLN A 82 0.43 0.03 -5.13
CA GLN A 82 0.43 0.04 -6.58
C GLN A 82 0.52 -1.39 -7.10
N CYS A 83 -0.16 -1.66 -8.21
CA CYS A 83 -0.10 -2.97 -8.85
C CYS A 83 1.18 -3.12 -9.69
N SER A 84 1.61 -4.35 -9.99
CA SER A 84 2.63 -4.57 -11.01
C SER A 84 2.18 -4.07 -12.39
N VAL A 85 3.12 -3.54 -13.16
CA VAL A 85 2.89 -3.06 -14.53
C VAL A 85 2.63 -4.21 -15.50
N GLU A 86 3.02 -5.43 -15.13
CA GLU A 86 2.91 -6.64 -15.96
C GLU A 86 1.63 -7.46 -15.68
N CYS A 87 0.82 -7.04 -14.71
CA CYS A 87 -0.36 -7.78 -14.30
C CYS A 87 -1.66 -7.04 -14.61
N ASP A 88 -2.51 -7.64 -15.44
CA ASP A 88 -3.82 -7.11 -15.84
C ASP A 88 -4.99 -7.74 -15.05
N MET A 89 -4.69 -8.52 -14.01
CA MET A 89 -5.69 -9.19 -13.17
C MET A 89 -6.13 -8.30 -11.98
N ARG A 90 -6.79 -8.89 -10.98
CA ARG A 90 -7.33 -8.16 -9.84
C ARG A 90 -6.22 -7.83 -8.83
N GLY A 91 -5.97 -6.55 -8.59
CA GLY A 91 -5.21 -6.06 -7.44
C GLY A 91 -6.12 -5.82 -6.25
N GLU A 92 -5.81 -6.43 -5.10
CA GLU A 92 -6.58 -6.25 -3.87
C GLU A 92 -5.66 -6.32 -2.65
N LEU A 93 -5.75 -5.30 -1.80
CA LEU A 93 -4.98 -5.21 -0.57
C LEU A 93 -5.93 -5.13 0.62
N THR A 94 -5.67 -5.95 1.63
CA THR A 94 -6.30 -5.83 2.94
C THR A 94 -5.28 -5.37 3.97
N TYR A 95 -5.67 -4.49 4.89
CA TYR A 95 -4.80 -3.94 5.93
C TYR A 95 -5.62 -3.45 7.11
N ASP A 96 -4.97 -3.22 8.24
CA ASP A 96 -5.59 -2.74 9.46
C ASP A 96 -5.43 -1.22 9.57
N THR A 97 -6.52 -0.53 9.89
CA THR A 97 -6.55 0.89 10.22
C THR A 97 -6.88 1.09 11.71
N PRO A 98 -6.24 2.04 12.41
CA PRO A 98 -6.63 2.41 13.78
C PRO A 98 -8.07 2.90 13.78
N ASN A 99 -8.89 2.43 14.74
CA ASN A 99 -10.24 2.95 14.89
C ASN A 99 -10.14 4.42 15.32
N THR A 100 -10.70 5.32 14.51
CA THR A 100 -10.96 6.72 14.86
C THR A 100 -12.09 6.82 15.86
#